data_AF-A0A357C997-F1
#
_entry.id   AF-A0A357C997-F1
#
_cell.length_a   1.000
_cell.length_b   1.000
_cell.length_c   1.000
_cell.angle_alpha   90.00
_cell.angle_beta   90.00
_cell.angle_gamma   90.00
#
_symmetry.space_group_name_H-M   'P 1'
#
loop_
_entity.id
_entity.type
_entity.pdbx_description
1 polymer ?
#
loop_
_entity_poly.entity_id
_entity_poly.type
_entity_poly.pdbx_seq_one_letter_code
_entity_poly.pdbx_strand_id
1 'polypeptide(L)' 'MPHGIILLGANGAGKSTLGRELARVLNFAHFDVEDYWFYKTDLPFTVIRPLEERNAMLLSDMKKHGSFVVSG' A
#
# COMPACT_ATOMS: atom_id res chain seq x y z
N MET A 1 -11.22 -6.70 -14.33
CA MET A 1 -11.51 -6.52 -12.88
C MET A 1 -10.18 -6.42 -12.16
N PRO A 2 -10.01 -5.52 -11.19
CA PRO A 2 -8.79 -5.48 -10.38
C PRO A 2 -8.63 -6.79 -9.62
N HIS A 3 -7.41 -7.31 -9.53
CA HIS A 3 -7.09 -8.47 -8.71
C HIS A 3 -5.82 -8.19 -7.93
N GLY A 4 -5.76 -8.63 -6.69
CA GLY A 4 -4.60 -8.32 -5.87
C GLY A 4 -4.50 -9.16 -4.62
N ILE A 5 -3.33 -9.06 -4.01
CA ILE A 5 -2.95 -9.76 -2.79
C ILE A 5 -2.82 -8.72 -1.68
N ILE A 6 -3.43 -8.97 -0.53
CA ILE A 6 -3.28 -8.13 0.66
C ILE A 6 -2.45 -8.90 1.68
N LEU A 7 -1.30 -8.34 2.05
CA LEU A 7 -0.42 -8.87 3.08
C LEU A 7 -0.71 -8.14 4.39
N LEU A 8 -1.15 -8.90 5.40
CA LEU A 8 -1.44 -8.41 6.75
C LEU A 8 -0.52 -9.07 7.77
N GLY A 9 -0.13 -8.33 8.79
CA GLY A 9 0.64 -8.86 9.92
C GLY A 9 1.07 -7.79 10.91
N ALA A 10 1.76 -8.18 11.97
CA ALA A 10 2.28 -7.25 12.97
C ALA A 10 3.32 -6.27 12.39
N ASN A 11 3.53 -5.14 13.06
CA ASN A 11 4.63 -4.23 12.73
C ASN A 11 5.97 -4.95 12.92
N GLY A 12 6.89 -4.76 11.97
CA GLY A 12 8.17 -5.46 11.95
C GLY A 12 8.13 -6.90 11.41
N ALA A 13 6.97 -7.44 11.03
CA ALA A 13 6.86 -8.80 10.48
C ALA A 13 7.39 -8.95 9.03
N GLY A 14 7.98 -7.90 8.44
CA GLY A 14 8.59 -7.96 7.11
C GLY A 14 7.63 -7.81 5.93
N LYS A 15 6.43 -7.29 6.15
CA LYS A 15 5.34 -7.21 5.13
C LYS A 15 5.70 -6.32 3.95
N SER A 16 6.30 -5.15 4.18
CA SER A 16 6.73 -4.25 3.09
C SER A 16 7.86 -4.88 2.26
N THR A 17 8.77 -5.62 2.90
CA THR A 17 9.84 -6.35 2.20
C THR A 17 9.26 -7.49 1.36
N LEU A 18 8.40 -8.33 1.95
CA LEU A 18 7.75 -9.43 1.23
C LEU A 18 6.85 -8.92 0.11
N GLY A 19 6.07 -7.87 0.35
CA GLY A 19 5.16 -7.28 -0.62
C GLY A 19 5.87 -6.74 -1.85
N ARG A 20 6.98 -6.02 -1.64
CA ARG A 20 7.82 -5.51 -2.73
C ARG A 20 8.44 -6.63 -3.57
N GLU A 21 9.02 -7.65 -2.93
CA GLU A 21 9.62 -8.78 -3.66
C GLU A 21 8.57 -9.63 -4.38
N LEU A 22 7.42 -9.88 -3.75
CA LEU A 22 6.30 -10.61 -4.35
C LEU A 22 5.77 -9.87 -5.58
N ALA A 23 5.55 -8.56 -5.46
CA ALA A 23 5.11 -7.73 -6.58
C ALA A 23 6.13 -7.74 -7.72
N ARG A 24 7.44 -7.66 -7.40
CA ARG A 24 8.52 -7.75 -8.40
C ARG A 24 8.48 -9.09 -9.16
N VAL A 25 8.34 -10.21 -8.45
CA VAL A 25 8.31 -11.55 -9.07
C VAL A 25 7.07 -11.75 -9.93
N LEU A 26 5.91 -11.23 -9.51
CA LEU A 26 4.64 -11.34 -10.23
C LEU A 26 4.44 -10.28 -11.31
N ASN A 27 5.34 -9.30 -11.42
CA ASN A 27 5.18 -8.10 -12.26
C ASN A 27 3.89 -7.31 -11.92
N PHE A 28 3.63 -7.15 -10.62
CA PHE A 28 2.50 -6.40 -10.07
C PHE A 28 2.98 -5.05 -9.52
N ALA A 29 2.05 -4.12 -9.32
CA ALA A 29 2.33 -2.93 -8.52
C ALA A 29 2.42 -3.28 -7.03
N HIS A 30 3.27 -2.59 -6.27
CA HIS A 30 3.31 -2.70 -4.81
C HIS A 30 2.83 -1.39 -4.18
N PHE A 31 1.94 -1.50 -3.19
CA PHE A 31 1.38 -0.40 -2.42
C PHE A 31 1.64 -0.66 -0.94
N ASP A 32 2.35 0.23 -0.26
CA ASP A 32 2.46 0.21 1.20
C ASP A 32 1.34 1.09 1.79
N VAL A 33 0.50 0.56 2.67
CA VAL A 33 -0.62 1.33 3.24
C VAL A 33 -0.16 2.56 4.01
N GLU A 34 1.05 2.53 4.57
CA GLU A 34 1.60 3.68 5.30
C GLU A 34 1.80 4.90 4.40
N ASP A 35 2.11 4.70 3.12
CA ASP A 35 2.23 5.80 2.13
C ASP A 35 0.89 6.50 1.89
N TYR A 36 -0.24 5.82 2.11
CA TYR A 36 -1.59 6.37 1.99
C TYR A 36 -2.12 6.91 3.33
N TRP A 37 -1.71 6.29 4.45
CA TRP A 37 -2.25 6.61 5.77
C TRP A 37 -1.72 7.93 6.32
N PHE A 38 -0.49 8.30 6.00
CA PHE A 38 0.17 9.49 6.55
C PHE A 38 0.61 10.48 5.47
N TYR A 39 0.45 11.77 5.74
CA TYR A 39 1.13 12.78 4.93
C TYR A 39 2.65 12.66 5.11
N LYS A 40 3.39 12.96 4.04
CA LYS A 40 4.85 13.04 4.10
C LYS A 40 5.21 14.39 4.71
N THR A 41 5.47 14.38 6.02
CA THR A 41 5.89 15.51 6.85
C THR A 41 7.30 15.27 7.40
N ASP A 42 7.96 16.33 7.88
CA ASP A 42 9.30 16.23 8.47
C ASP A 42 9.38 15.23 9.63
N LEU A 43 8.31 15.18 10.45
CA LEU A 43 8.13 14.14 11.45
C LEU A 43 7.22 13.04 10.89
N PRO A 44 7.73 11.86 10.53
CA PRO A 44 6.95 10.84 9.84
C PRO A 44 5.90 10.21 10.76
N PHE A 45 4.84 9.67 10.16
CA PHE A 45 3.77 8.94 10.85
C PHE A 45 2.98 9.76 11.89
N THR A 46 2.95 11.09 11.76
CA THR A 46 2.28 11.97 12.74
C THR A 46 0.99 12.59 12.25
N VAL A 47 0.91 12.93 10.96
CA VAL A 47 -0.28 13.56 10.38
C VAL A 47 -1.03 12.53 9.53
N ILE A 48 -2.18 12.09 10.03
CA ILE A 48 -3.02 11.07 9.40
C ILE A 48 -3.88 11.71 8.29
N ARG A 49 -3.95 11.06 7.12
CA ARG A 49 -4.90 11.44 6.06
C ARG A 49 -6.33 11.04 6.42
N PRO A 50 -7.34 11.89 6.12
CA PRO A 50 -8.74 11.51 6.22
C PRO A 50 -9.07 10.22 5.48
N LEU A 51 -10.10 9.51 5.95
CA LEU A 51 -10.52 8.22 5.39
C LEU A 51 -10.87 8.33 3.91
N GLU A 52 -11.59 9.37 3.54
CA GLU A 52 -12.06 9.63 2.18
C GLU A 52 -10.88 9.84 1.22
N GLU A 53 -9.87 10.60 1.65
CA GLU A 53 -8.69 10.89 0.85
C GLU A 53 -7.86 9.62 0.62
N ARG A 54 -7.49 8.90 1.69
CA ARG A 54 -6.66 7.70 1.57
C ARG A 54 -7.36 6.59 0.78
N ASN A 55 -8.67 6.43 0.93
CA ASN A 55 -9.44 5.46 0.15
C ASN A 55 -9.50 5.86 -1.33
N ALA A 56 -9.72 7.15 -1.63
CA ALA A 56 -9.75 7.63 -3.01
C ALA A 56 -8.40 7.40 -3.71
N MET A 57 -7.29 7.69 -3.02
CA MET A 57 -5.93 7.45 -3.54
C MET A 57 -5.67 5.97 -3.82
N LEU A 58 -5.90 5.10 -2.82
CA LEU A 58 -5.62 3.66 -2.96
C LEU A 58 -6.49 3.02 -4.05
N LEU A 59 -7.78 3.34 -4.10
CA LEU A 59 -8.69 2.82 -5.12
C LEU A 59 -8.33 3.32 -6.52
N SER A 60 -7.84 4.56 -6.64
CA SER A 60 -7.35 5.11 -7.92
C SER A 60 -6.15 4.31 -8.43
N ASP A 61 -5.17 4.05 -7.56
CA ASP A 61 -3.97 3.29 -7.94
C ASP A 61 -4.31 1.82 -8.26
N MET A 62 -5.18 1.18 -7.49
CA MET A 62 -5.66 -0.18 -7.78
C MET A 62 -6.32 -0.27 -9.16
N LYS A 63 -7.15 0.73 -9.52
CA LYS A 63 -7.77 0.80 -10.85
C LYS A 63 -6.75 1.03 -11.97
N LYS A 64 -5.77 1.90 -11.72
CA LYS A 64 -4.73 2.24 -12.68
C LYS A 64 -3.83 1.05 -13.02
N HIS A 65 -3.47 0.25 -12.03
CA HIS A 65 -2.50 -0.85 -12.20
C HIS A 65 -3.15 -2.20 -12.51
N GLY A 66 -4.39 -2.43 -12.07
CA GLY A 66 -5.16 -3.65 -12.35
C GLY A 66 -4.71 -4.90 -11.57
N SER A 67 -3.39 -5.12 -11.43
CA SER A 67 -2.77 -6.21 -10.66
C SER A 67 -1.82 -5.62 -9.62
N PHE A 68 -2.01 -5.98 -8.35
CA PHE A 68 -1.30 -5.32 -7.25
C PHE A 68 -1.07 -6.20 -6.02
N VAL A 69 -0.10 -5.80 -5.19
CA VAL A 69 0.14 -6.30 -3.84
C VAL A 69 0.06 -5.12 -2.88
N VAL A 70 -0.75 -5.23 -1.84
CA VAL A 70 -0.84 -4.25 -0.74
C VAL A 70 -0.16 -4.83 0.50
N SER A 71 0.71 -4.09 1.17
CA SER A 71 1.26 -4.46 2.48
C SER A 71 0.75 -3.53 3.57
N GLY A 72 0.20 -4.09 4.65
CA GLY A 72 -0.31 -3.36 5.81
C GLY A 72 -0.12 -4.05 7.14
#